data_AF-A0A9W3BEP0-F1
#
_entry.id   AF-A0A9W3BEP0-F1
#
_cell.length_a   1.000
_cell.length_b   1.000
_cell.length_c   1.000
_cell.angle_alpha   90.00
_cell.angle_beta   90.00
_cell.angle_gamma   90.00
#
_symmetry.space_group_name_H-M   'P 1'
#
loop_
_entity.id
_entity.type
_entity.pdbx_description
1 polymer ?
#
loop_
_entity_poly.entity_id
_entity_poly.type
_entity_poly.pdbx_seq_one_letter_code
_entity_poly.pdbx_strand_id
1 'polypeptide(L)'
;MVSKLDYGVQTYSYKTLVNASTVITQQLSSVAIFIAMHLYMKDHSVSAQTLWLIMSTLSVIGYIANFILNNSAGQRLSFTLFVKHLKTSLLFQGCSAALSPVLVSLTETISTDTIYTMTTSMLLANLLLFNYDTSHDAVPGAMSFSAAIFSSVCLASRLHTPWHAFTTVTSAFELFALWPSLRKNIKEKYPMIHQCVTVVIVLLCMACLGSKTLVGAVIYCALVLLITFACTALFHFLQSLKNNISGPWDEAVIHSSSVLMAEHSTS
;
A
#
# COMPACT_ATOMS: atom_id res chain seq x y z
N MET A 1 32.18 10.90 -27.99
CA MET A 1 30.88 10.24 -28.18
C MET A 1 29.91 10.80 -27.16
N VAL A 2 29.11 11.77 -27.56
CA VAL A 2 28.09 12.38 -26.71
C VAL A 2 26.80 11.65 -27.03
N SER A 3 26.35 10.76 -26.14
CA SER A 3 25.05 10.12 -26.23
C SER A 3 23.98 11.17 -25.92
N LYS A 4 23.38 11.75 -26.98
CA LYS A 4 22.19 12.59 -26.86
C LYS A 4 21.02 11.68 -26.44
N LEU A 5 20.56 11.87 -25.20
CA LEU A 5 19.32 11.29 -24.68
C LEU A 5 18.14 12.17 -25.10
N ASP A 6 17.09 11.53 -25.60
CA ASP A 6 15.82 12.14 -25.99
C ASP A 6 15.21 13.05 -24.93
N TYR A 7 14.70 14.19 -25.37
CA TYR A 7 13.95 15.16 -24.57
C TYR A 7 12.55 14.63 -24.25
N GLY A 8 12.43 13.66 -23.35
CA GLY A 8 11.12 13.22 -22.84
C GLY A 8 11.09 11.89 -22.08
N VAL A 9 12.14 11.08 -22.14
CA VAL A 9 12.16 9.79 -21.44
C VAL A 9 12.87 9.96 -20.09
N GLN A 10 12.09 10.07 -19.00
CA GLN A 10 12.66 9.99 -17.66
C GLN A 10 13.19 8.57 -17.44
N THR A 11 14.51 8.43 -17.39
CA THR A 11 15.15 7.17 -17.04
C THR A 11 15.17 7.03 -15.53
N TYR A 12 14.50 6.00 -15.02
CA TYR A 12 14.47 5.74 -13.59
C TYR A 12 15.59 4.77 -13.20
N SER A 13 16.32 5.11 -12.13
CA SER A 13 17.29 4.21 -11.52
C SER A 13 16.59 3.04 -10.83
N TYR A 14 17.22 1.85 -10.85
CA TYR A 14 16.73 0.66 -10.17
C TYR A 14 16.41 0.92 -8.68
N LYS A 15 17.24 1.71 -7.99
CA LYS A 15 17.02 2.07 -6.58
C LYS A 15 15.73 2.87 -6.37
N THR A 16 15.40 3.75 -7.31
CA THR A 16 14.17 4.56 -7.28
C THR A 16 12.94 3.69 -7.54
N LEU A 17 13.03 2.73 -8.47
CA LEU A 17 11.99 1.73 -8.73
C LEU A 17 11.71 0.87 -7.49
N VAL A 18 12.77 0.37 -6.86
CA VAL A 18 12.64 -0.43 -5.62
C VAL A 18 11.98 0.41 -4.54
N ASN A 19 12.41 1.65 -4.33
CA ASN A 19 11.78 2.54 -3.36
C ASN A 19 10.31 2.87 -3.67
N ALA A 20 9.94 2.94 -4.95
CA ALA A 20 8.54 3.09 -5.36
C ALA A 20 7.73 1.82 -5.09
N SER A 21 8.28 0.63 -5.38
CA SER A 21 7.64 -0.67 -5.16
C SER A 21 7.34 -0.95 -3.68
N THR A 22 8.15 -0.39 -2.76
CA THR A 22 7.92 -0.42 -1.31
C THR A 22 6.52 0.06 -0.93
N VAL A 23 5.92 0.96 -1.72
CA VAL A 23 4.56 1.44 -1.45
C VAL A 23 3.53 0.33 -1.61
N ILE A 24 3.69 -0.47 -2.67
CA ILE A 24 2.84 -1.60 -3.01
C ILE A 24 3.06 -2.72 -1.99
N THR A 25 4.31 -3.02 -1.65
CA THR A 25 4.65 -4.03 -0.65
C THR A 25 4.02 -3.73 0.71
N GLN A 26 3.97 -2.46 1.14
CA GLN A 26 3.29 -2.11 2.39
C GLN A 26 1.76 -2.29 2.31
N GLN A 27 1.12 -1.99 1.19
CA GLN A 27 -0.32 -2.23 1.02
C GLN A 27 -0.65 -3.72 0.96
N LEU A 28 0.21 -4.52 0.33
CA LEU A 28 0.12 -5.98 0.41
C LEU A 28 0.27 -6.47 1.85
N SER A 29 1.19 -5.87 2.60
CA SER A 29 1.44 -6.22 4.00
C SER A 29 0.25 -5.86 4.90
N SER A 30 -0.44 -4.74 4.68
CA SER A 30 -1.64 -4.40 5.45
C SER A 30 -2.78 -5.41 5.20
N VAL A 31 -2.98 -5.84 3.95
CA VAL A 31 -3.93 -6.93 3.62
C VAL A 31 -3.53 -8.23 4.31
N ALA A 32 -2.25 -8.59 4.27
CA ALA A 32 -1.74 -9.81 4.89
C ALA A 32 -1.88 -9.79 6.43
N ILE A 33 -1.59 -8.66 7.08
CA ILE A 33 -1.83 -8.48 8.53
C ILE A 33 -3.32 -8.59 8.85
N PHE A 34 -4.20 -8.00 8.02
CA PHE A 34 -5.65 -8.10 8.20
C PHE A 34 -6.13 -9.55 8.15
N ILE A 35 -5.66 -10.32 7.18
CA ILE A 35 -5.97 -11.77 7.07
C ILE A 35 -5.39 -12.53 8.27
N ALA A 36 -4.14 -12.25 8.67
CA ALA A 36 -3.51 -12.90 9.81
C ALA A 36 -4.33 -12.67 11.09
N MET A 37 -4.77 -11.43 11.36
CA MET A 37 -5.62 -11.12 12.50
C MET A 37 -6.91 -11.95 12.50
N HIS A 38 -7.56 -12.10 11.35
CA HIS A 38 -8.75 -12.96 11.24
C HIS A 38 -8.43 -14.42 11.57
N LEU A 39 -7.31 -14.96 11.09
CA LEU A 39 -6.89 -16.34 11.41
C LEU A 39 -6.63 -16.52 12.91
N TYR A 40 -5.96 -15.56 13.55
CA TYR A 40 -5.72 -15.59 15.01
C TYR A 40 -7.02 -15.54 15.82
N MET A 41 -8.03 -14.79 15.37
CA MET A 41 -9.34 -14.76 16.00
C MET A 41 -10.13 -16.06 15.76
N LYS A 42 -10.07 -16.62 14.54
CA LYS A 42 -10.75 -17.86 14.17
C LYS A 42 -10.25 -19.07 14.97
N ASP A 43 -8.94 -19.14 15.23
CA ASP A 43 -8.31 -20.20 16.01
C ASP A 43 -8.45 -20.02 17.54
N HIS A 44 -9.21 -19.01 18.00
CA HIS A 44 -9.33 -18.63 19.41
C HIS A 44 -7.99 -18.43 20.16
N SER A 45 -6.89 -18.23 19.43
CA SER A 45 -5.55 -18.11 20.02
C SER A 45 -5.34 -16.74 20.67
N VAL A 46 -6.03 -15.72 20.17
CA VAL A 46 -5.96 -14.35 20.68
C VAL A 46 -7.38 -13.80 20.82
N SER A 47 -7.67 -13.18 21.97
CA SER A 47 -8.96 -12.55 22.22
C SER A 47 -9.18 -11.33 21.31
N ALA A 48 -10.44 -11.10 20.90
CA ALA A 48 -10.83 -9.93 20.11
C ALA A 48 -10.44 -8.61 20.79
N GLN A 49 -10.55 -8.58 22.12
CA GLN A 49 -10.25 -7.39 22.93
C GLN A 49 -8.76 -7.09 22.94
N THR A 50 -7.92 -8.13 23.05
CA THR A 50 -6.46 -7.97 23.02
C THR A 50 -5.97 -7.50 21.66
N LEU A 51 -6.54 -8.01 20.56
CA LEU A 51 -6.19 -7.54 19.21
C LEU A 51 -6.59 -6.08 19.00
N TRP A 52 -7.82 -5.71 19.40
CA TRP A 52 -8.26 -4.33 19.33
C TRP A 52 -7.36 -3.40 20.14
N LEU A 53 -6.98 -3.81 21.36
CA LEU A 53 -6.07 -3.04 22.20
C LEU A 53 -4.69 -2.87 21.55
N ILE A 54 -4.12 -3.93 20.99
CA ILE A 54 -2.82 -3.88 20.29
C ILE A 54 -2.89 -2.95 19.08
N MET A 55 -3.93 -3.06 18.26
CA MET A 55 -4.08 -2.23 17.05
C MET A 55 -4.31 -0.75 17.39
N SER A 56 -5.19 -0.48 18.35
CA SER A 56 -5.47 0.88 18.82
C SER A 56 -4.24 1.52 19.47
N THR A 57 -3.51 0.79 20.32
CA THR A 57 -2.27 1.30 20.93
C THR A 57 -1.18 1.54 19.89
N LEU A 58 -0.99 0.64 18.92
CA LEU A 58 -0.03 0.81 17.84
C LEU A 58 -0.36 2.02 16.97
N SER A 59 -1.64 2.24 16.67
CA SER A 59 -2.13 3.41 15.92
C SER A 59 -1.84 4.70 16.70
N VAL A 60 -2.20 4.75 17.99
CA VAL A 60 -1.93 5.91 18.86
C VAL A 60 -0.43 6.21 18.94
N ILE A 61 0.41 5.19 19.15
CA ILE A 61 1.88 5.33 19.16
C ILE A 61 2.37 5.88 17.82
N GLY A 62 1.88 5.36 16.70
CA GLY A 62 2.24 5.82 15.37
C GLY A 62 1.92 7.30 15.14
N TYR A 63 0.73 7.75 15.56
CA TYR A 63 0.34 9.16 15.45
C TYR A 63 1.08 10.07 16.42
N ILE A 64 1.39 9.61 17.65
CA ILE A 64 2.22 10.35 18.60
C ILE A 64 3.64 10.51 18.04
N ALA A 65 4.22 9.43 17.48
CA ALA A 65 5.53 9.49 16.84
C ALA A 65 5.53 10.49 15.68
N ASN A 66 4.50 10.47 14.83
CA ASN A 66 4.35 11.45 13.75
C ASN A 66 4.17 12.89 14.29
N PHE A 67 3.43 13.08 15.38
CA PHE A 67 3.29 14.38 16.04
C PHE A 67 4.63 14.91 16.56
N ILE A 68 5.42 14.07 17.24
CA ILE A 68 6.76 14.43 17.76
C ILE A 68 7.68 14.80 16.59
N LEU A 69 7.75 13.94 15.56
CA LEU A 69 8.56 14.18 14.36
C LEU A 69 8.17 15.47 13.62
N ASN A 70 6.90 15.84 13.65
CA ASN A 70 6.40 17.05 13.01
C ASN A 70 6.62 18.32 13.86
N ASN A 71 6.55 18.19 15.19
CA ASN A 71 6.87 19.29 16.09
C ASN A 71 8.36 19.64 16.03
N SER A 72 9.24 18.65 15.95
CA SER A 72 10.68 18.86 15.72
C SER A 72 10.98 19.58 14.40
N ALA A 73 10.10 19.44 13.40
CA ALA A 73 10.20 20.14 12.13
C ALA A 73 9.52 21.55 12.12
N GLY A 74 9.01 22.02 13.27
CA GLY A 74 8.48 23.38 13.44
C GLY A 74 7.09 23.64 12.86
N GLN A 75 6.31 22.61 12.51
CA GLN A 75 5.01 22.76 11.85
C GLN A 75 3.81 22.72 12.83
N ARG A 76 3.13 23.87 13.01
CA ARG A 76 1.91 23.99 13.86
C ARG A 76 0.66 23.28 13.32
N LEU A 77 0.65 22.91 12.03
CA LEU A 77 -0.51 22.30 11.36
C LEU A 77 -0.84 20.86 11.86
N SER A 78 0.06 20.26 12.64
CA SER A 78 -0.02 18.86 13.08
C SER A 78 -1.17 18.56 14.04
N PHE A 79 -1.49 19.47 14.97
CA PHE A 79 -2.43 19.18 16.04
C PHE A 79 -3.87 19.10 15.53
N THR A 80 -4.28 20.04 14.67
CA THR A 80 -5.62 20.05 14.08
C THR A 80 -5.88 18.81 13.22
N LEU A 81 -4.88 18.35 12.46
CA LEU A 81 -4.99 17.12 11.68
C LEU A 81 -5.07 15.88 12.57
N PHE A 82 -4.27 15.81 13.63
CA PHE A 82 -4.33 14.73 14.62
C PHE A 82 -5.71 14.65 15.27
N VAL A 83 -6.26 15.77 15.75
CA VAL A 83 -7.60 15.83 16.34
C VAL A 83 -8.68 15.43 15.33
N LYS A 84 -8.56 15.83 14.06
CA LYS A 84 -9.48 15.40 12.99
C LYS A 84 -9.45 13.87 12.81
N HIS A 85 -8.27 13.27 12.68
CA HIS A 85 -8.14 11.81 12.54
C HIS A 85 -8.63 11.05 13.77
N LEU A 86 -8.33 11.55 14.97
CA LEU A 86 -8.80 10.97 16.23
C LEU A 86 -10.32 11.05 16.34
N LYS A 87 -10.93 12.19 16.02
CA LYS A 87 -12.38 12.37 15.98
C LYS A 87 -13.02 11.39 14.98
N THR A 88 -12.51 11.31 13.76
CA THR A 88 -13.04 10.37 12.76
C THR A 88 -12.88 8.92 13.19
N SER A 89 -11.77 8.57 13.84
CA SER A 89 -11.54 7.22 14.36
C SER A 89 -12.49 6.85 15.48
N LEU A 90 -12.71 7.74 16.46
CA LEU A 90 -13.68 7.52 17.53
C LEU A 90 -15.11 7.40 17.00
N LEU A 91 -15.50 8.25 16.04
CA LEU A 91 -16.81 8.16 15.40
C LEU A 91 -16.98 6.82 14.66
N PHE A 92 -15.95 6.38 13.92
CA PHE A 92 -15.98 5.11 13.23
C PHE A 92 -16.09 3.92 14.19
N GLN A 93 -15.32 3.93 15.28
CA GLN A 93 -15.41 2.91 16.34
C GLN A 93 -16.82 2.89 16.95
N GLY A 94 -17.39 4.05 17.31
CA GLY A 94 -18.75 4.14 17.84
C GLY A 94 -19.80 3.55 16.88
N CYS A 95 -19.75 3.91 15.59
CA CYS A 95 -20.64 3.36 14.57
C CYS A 95 -20.46 1.85 14.39
N SER A 96 -19.21 1.37 14.35
CA SER A 96 -18.92 -0.04 14.21
C SER A 96 -19.44 -0.86 15.40
N ALA A 97 -19.40 -0.30 16.62
CA ALA A 97 -19.93 -0.96 17.80
C ALA A 97 -21.45 -1.09 17.74
N ALA A 98 -22.14 -0.02 17.30
CA ALA A 98 -23.59 -0.01 17.13
C ALA A 98 -24.07 -0.98 16.04
N LEU A 99 -23.32 -1.08 14.93
CA LEU A 99 -23.65 -1.94 13.80
C LEU A 99 -23.30 -3.41 14.02
N SER A 100 -22.39 -3.72 14.95
CA SER A 100 -21.88 -5.07 15.17
C SER A 100 -22.97 -6.16 15.35
N PRO A 101 -23.98 -6.00 16.24
CA PRO A 101 -25.04 -7.01 16.37
C PRO A 101 -25.90 -7.14 15.10
N VAL A 102 -26.10 -6.04 14.36
CA VAL A 102 -26.84 -6.04 13.10
C VAL A 102 -26.07 -6.81 12.02
N LEU A 103 -24.75 -6.62 11.94
CA LEU A 103 -23.88 -7.32 11.00
C LEU A 103 -23.96 -8.83 11.22
N VAL A 104 -23.88 -9.29 12.48
CA VAL A 104 -23.96 -10.72 12.82
C VAL A 104 -25.32 -11.29 12.44
N SER A 105 -26.42 -10.60 12.80
CA SER A 105 -27.77 -11.08 12.53
C SER A 105 -28.13 -11.11 11.03
N LEU A 106 -27.69 -10.12 10.24
CA LEU A 106 -28.08 -10.00 8.83
C LEU A 106 -27.40 -11.02 7.92
N THR A 107 -26.22 -11.49 8.31
CA THR A 107 -25.33 -12.25 7.44
C THR A 107 -25.30 -13.75 7.76
N GLU A 108 -26.07 -14.20 8.75
CA GLU A 108 -26.17 -15.61 9.15
C GLU A 108 -26.62 -16.52 7.99
N THR A 109 -27.50 -16.00 7.12
CA THR A 109 -28.11 -16.75 6.01
C THR A 109 -27.21 -16.95 4.78
N ILE A 110 -26.02 -16.34 4.74
CA ILE A 110 -25.11 -16.41 3.59
C ILE A 110 -24.17 -17.62 3.73
N SER A 111 -23.91 -18.32 2.62
CA SER A 111 -22.98 -19.45 2.59
C SER A 111 -21.52 -19.04 2.78
N THR A 112 -20.75 -19.89 3.45
CA THR A 112 -19.33 -19.64 3.79
C THR A 112 -18.44 -19.47 2.57
N ASP A 113 -18.67 -20.27 1.53
CA ASP A 113 -17.82 -20.27 0.32
C ASP A 113 -17.99 -18.97 -0.48
N THR A 114 -19.22 -18.45 -0.53
CA THR A 114 -19.52 -17.16 -1.15
C THR A 114 -18.85 -16.02 -0.38
N ILE A 115 -18.88 -16.06 0.95
CA ILE A 115 -18.25 -15.03 1.79
C ILE A 115 -16.74 -14.97 1.56
N TYR A 116 -16.04 -16.11 1.53
CA TYR A 116 -14.60 -16.12 1.25
C TYR A 116 -14.29 -15.62 -0.16
N THR A 117 -15.11 -16.01 -1.16
CA THR A 117 -14.96 -15.54 -2.54
C THR A 117 -15.16 -14.01 -2.65
N MET A 118 -16.21 -13.47 -2.02
CA MET A 118 -16.48 -12.03 -2.00
C MET A 118 -15.41 -11.25 -1.21
N THR A 119 -14.91 -11.81 -0.12
CA THR A 119 -13.85 -11.17 0.68
C THR A 119 -12.55 -11.11 -0.12
N THR A 120 -12.15 -12.21 -0.76
CA THR A 120 -10.93 -12.26 -1.58
C THR A 120 -11.01 -11.33 -2.78
N SER A 121 -12.15 -11.27 -3.49
CA SER A 121 -12.32 -10.36 -4.62
C SER A 121 -12.28 -8.89 -4.19
N MET A 122 -12.82 -8.56 -3.01
CA MET A 122 -12.84 -7.20 -2.49
C MET A 122 -11.49 -6.76 -1.90
N LEU A 123 -10.74 -7.68 -1.27
CA LEU A 123 -9.34 -7.43 -0.90
C LEU A 123 -8.46 -7.26 -2.14
N LEU A 124 -8.71 -8.02 -3.22
CA LEU A 124 -8.02 -7.84 -4.49
C LEU A 124 -8.37 -6.48 -5.12
N ALA A 125 -9.65 -6.11 -5.14
CA ALA A 125 -10.09 -4.78 -5.59
C ALA A 125 -9.45 -3.67 -4.77
N ASN A 126 -9.34 -3.85 -3.45
CA ASN A 126 -8.62 -2.91 -2.58
C ASN A 126 -7.14 -2.77 -2.96
N LEU A 127 -6.45 -3.86 -3.34
CA LEU A 127 -5.07 -3.80 -3.80
C LEU A 127 -4.94 -3.09 -5.15
N LEU A 128 -5.85 -3.34 -6.10
CA LEU A 128 -5.78 -2.79 -7.45
C LEU A 128 -6.22 -1.33 -7.54
N LEU A 129 -7.24 -0.94 -6.78
CA LEU A 129 -7.84 0.39 -6.80
C LEU A 129 -7.18 1.35 -5.80
N PHE A 130 -6.17 0.89 -5.06
CA PHE A 130 -5.45 1.76 -4.15
C PHE A 130 -4.67 2.80 -4.94
N ASN A 131 -4.76 4.07 -4.54
CA ASN A 131 -4.01 5.12 -5.18
C ASN A 131 -2.55 5.07 -4.70
N TYR A 132 -1.66 4.59 -5.57
CA TYR A 132 -0.23 4.50 -5.31
C TYR A 132 0.55 5.78 -5.65
N ASP A 133 -0.13 6.79 -6.20
CA ASP A 133 0.49 8.05 -6.57
C ASP A 133 0.86 8.88 -5.33
N THR A 134 2.12 9.30 -5.27
CA THR A 134 2.67 10.16 -4.22
C THR A 134 2.48 11.65 -4.46
N SER A 135 2.05 12.06 -5.66
CA SER A 135 2.13 13.46 -6.10
C SER A 135 0.87 14.31 -5.80
N HIS A 136 -0.28 13.69 -5.56
CA HIS A 136 -1.52 14.41 -5.25
C HIS A 136 -2.06 14.05 -3.86
N ASP A 137 -2.90 14.92 -3.30
CA ASP A 137 -3.67 14.73 -2.05
C ASP A 137 -4.71 13.60 -2.17
N ALA A 138 -4.22 12.40 -2.47
CA ALA A 138 -4.97 11.19 -2.56
C ALA A 138 -5.27 10.69 -1.15
N VAL A 139 -6.44 11.07 -0.64
CA VAL A 139 -7.23 10.21 0.24
C VAL A 139 -7.14 8.77 -0.29
N PRO A 140 -7.07 7.72 0.57
CA PRO A 140 -7.20 6.34 0.11
C PRO A 140 -8.31 6.28 -0.92
N GLY A 141 -8.03 5.76 -2.12
CA GLY A 141 -8.99 5.78 -3.22
C GLY A 141 -10.34 5.31 -2.67
N ALA A 142 -11.37 6.16 -2.70
CA ALA A 142 -12.59 5.93 -1.94
C ALA A 142 -13.20 4.55 -2.24
N MET A 143 -12.98 4.07 -3.47
CA MET A 143 -13.31 2.71 -3.92
C MET A 143 -12.50 1.62 -3.20
N SER A 144 -11.17 1.76 -3.08
CA SER A 144 -10.32 0.82 -2.36
C SER A 144 -10.69 0.75 -0.88
N PHE A 145 -10.88 1.90 -0.23
CA PHE A 145 -11.31 1.92 1.17
C PHE A 145 -12.70 1.26 1.36
N SER A 146 -13.65 1.55 0.48
CA SER A 146 -14.98 0.93 0.54
C SER A 146 -14.92 -0.59 0.32
N ALA A 147 -14.08 -1.06 -0.61
CA ALA A 147 -13.85 -2.48 -0.84
C ALA A 147 -13.21 -3.16 0.38
N ALA A 148 -12.26 -2.50 1.04
CA ALA A 148 -11.66 -2.99 2.27
C ALA A 148 -12.69 -3.12 3.40
N ILE A 149 -13.51 -2.10 3.64
CA ILE A 149 -14.57 -2.16 4.65
C ILE A 149 -15.57 -3.27 4.33
N PHE A 150 -16.01 -3.39 3.07
CA PHE A 150 -16.91 -4.46 2.66
C PHE A 150 -16.30 -5.85 2.90
N SER A 151 -15.03 -6.05 2.54
CA SER A 151 -14.32 -7.30 2.84
C SER A 151 -14.27 -7.59 4.35
N SER A 152 -14.09 -6.56 5.18
CA SER A 152 -14.07 -6.72 6.63
C SER A 152 -15.42 -7.11 7.19
N VAL A 153 -16.51 -6.57 6.64
CA VAL A 153 -17.88 -6.91 7.03
C VAL A 153 -18.22 -8.33 6.62
N CYS A 154 -17.87 -8.73 5.39
CA CYS A 154 -18.01 -10.11 4.94
C CYS A 154 -17.26 -11.07 5.87
N LEU A 155 -16.03 -10.74 6.26
CA LEU A 155 -15.23 -11.61 7.11
C LEU A 155 -15.73 -11.62 8.58
N ALA A 156 -16.17 -10.47 9.09
CA ALA A 156 -16.78 -10.30 10.40
C ALA A 156 -18.06 -11.12 10.58
N SER A 157 -18.84 -11.31 9.52
CA SER A 157 -20.08 -12.12 9.54
C SER A 157 -19.89 -13.56 10.03
N ARG A 158 -18.68 -14.10 9.90
CA ARG A 158 -18.36 -15.48 10.26
C ARG A 158 -17.85 -15.62 11.69
N LEU A 159 -17.70 -14.51 12.43
CA LEU A 159 -17.33 -14.56 13.84
C LEU A 159 -18.59 -14.37 14.68
N HIS A 160 -18.91 -15.39 15.48
CA HIS A 160 -20.18 -15.47 16.21
C HIS A 160 -20.39 -14.41 17.30
N THR A 161 -19.34 -13.69 17.73
CA THR A 161 -19.50 -12.68 18.78
C THR A 161 -19.46 -11.25 18.23
N PRO A 162 -20.31 -10.35 18.75
CA PRO A 162 -20.30 -8.95 18.33
C PRO A 162 -18.96 -8.25 18.62
N TRP A 163 -18.21 -8.72 19.62
CA TRP A 163 -16.86 -8.22 19.89
C TRP A 163 -15.89 -8.54 18.75
N HIS A 164 -15.96 -9.74 18.18
CA HIS A 164 -15.13 -10.12 17.05
C HIS A 164 -15.45 -9.32 15.79
N ALA A 165 -16.73 -9.11 15.49
CA ALA A 165 -17.16 -8.32 14.34
C ALA A 165 -16.71 -6.85 14.49
N PHE A 166 -16.86 -6.28 15.68
CA PHE A 166 -16.36 -4.94 16.01
C PHE A 166 -14.85 -4.82 15.80
N THR A 167 -14.05 -5.73 16.39
CA THR A 167 -12.58 -5.71 16.24
C THR A 167 -12.16 -5.84 14.78
N THR A 168 -12.84 -6.69 14.00
CA THR A 168 -12.49 -6.91 12.58
C THR A 168 -12.70 -5.65 11.74
N VAL A 169 -13.86 -5.01 11.88
CA VAL A 169 -14.19 -3.80 11.10
C VAL A 169 -13.35 -2.60 11.54
N THR A 170 -13.11 -2.44 12.84
CA THR A 170 -12.22 -1.39 13.37
C THR A 170 -10.77 -1.58 12.94
N SER A 171 -10.26 -2.81 12.98
CA SER A 171 -8.90 -3.11 12.50
C SER A 171 -8.75 -2.85 11.00
N ALA A 172 -9.78 -3.11 10.20
CA ALA A 172 -9.78 -2.76 8.78
C ALA A 172 -9.69 -1.25 8.57
N PHE A 173 -10.45 -0.46 9.32
CA PHE A 173 -10.35 1.00 9.26
C PHE A 173 -8.95 1.51 9.66
N GLU A 174 -8.37 0.95 10.71
CA GLU A 174 -7.02 1.31 11.16
C GLU A 174 -5.95 0.97 10.11
N LEU A 175 -6.03 -0.21 9.49
CA LEU A 175 -5.07 -0.65 8.47
C LEU A 175 -5.24 0.00 7.09
N PHE A 176 -6.46 0.35 6.68
CA PHE A 176 -6.74 0.83 5.32
C PHE A 176 -7.06 2.32 5.22
N ALA A 177 -7.36 3.01 6.32
CA ALA A 177 -7.54 4.47 6.33
C ALA A 177 -6.44 5.20 7.10
N LEU A 178 -6.23 4.85 8.37
CA LEU A 178 -5.28 5.56 9.24
C LEU A 178 -3.82 5.26 8.84
N TRP A 179 -3.49 3.98 8.66
CA TRP A 179 -2.14 3.57 8.31
C TRP A 179 -1.65 4.18 6.98
N PRO A 180 -2.44 4.21 5.89
CA PRO A 180 -2.07 4.90 4.65
C PRO A 180 -1.83 6.40 4.77
N SER A 181 -2.61 7.09 5.60
CA SER A 181 -2.38 8.51 5.88
C SER A 181 -1.06 8.73 6.63
N LEU A 182 -0.81 7.91 7.65
CA LEU A 182 0.41 7.98 8.46
C LEU A 182 1.68 7.76 7.63
N ARG A 183 1.71 6.70 6.82
CA ARG A 183 2.87 6.37 5.97
C ARG A 183 3.17 7.45 4.93
N LYS A 184 2.16 8.10 4.35
CA LYS A 184 2.36 9.18 3.37
C LYS A 184 3.14 10.33 4.01
N ASN A 185 2.69 10.78 5.19
CA ASN A 185 3.35 11.82 5.97
C ASN A 185 4.81 11.46 6.31
N ILE A 186 5.07 10.20 6.68
CA ILE A 186 6.44 9.73 6.98
C ILE A 186 7.28 9.65 5.71
N LYS A 187 6.73 9.19 4.58
CA LYS A 187 7.45 9.05 3.31
C LYS A 187 7.99 10.38 2.80
N GLU A 188 7.14 11.41 2.81
CA GLU A 188 7.47 12.74 2.29
C GLU A 188 8.56 13.42 3.12
N LYS A 189 8.58 13.20 4.43
CA LYS A 189 9.50 13.87 5.36
C LYS A 189 10.77 13.05 5.63
N TYR A 190 10.64 11.73 5.80
CA TYR A 190 11.70 10.84 6.26
C TYR A 190 11.72 9.52 5.46
N PRO A 191 12.24 9.52 4.23
CA PRO A 191 12.23 8.34 3.36
C PRO A 191 13.00 7.14 3.93
N MET A 192 14.08 7.38 4.69
CA MET A 192 14.85 6.30 5.34
C MET A 192 14.04 5.59 6.43
N ILE A 193 13.30 6.34 7.25
CA ILE A 193 12.44 5.76 8.30
C ILE A 193 11.34 4.92 7.66
N HIS A 194 10.75 5.38 6.56
CA HIS A 194 9.77 4.60 5.80
C HIS A 194 10.34 3.25 5.35
N GLN A 195 11.58 3.21 4.84
CA GLN A 195 12.20 1.96 4.43
C GLN A 195 12.37 1.00 5.61
N CYS A 196 12.89 1.48 6.73
CA CYS A 196 13.02 0.68 7.96
C CYS A 196 11.66 0.14 8.43
N VAL A 197 10.63 0.98 8.49
CA VAL A 197 9.27 0.58 8.87
C VAL A 197 8.71 -0.48 7.92
N THR A 198 9.01 -0.38 6.62
CA THR A 198 8.56 -1.40 5.66
C THR A 198 9.21 -2.75 5.92
N VAL A 199 10.52 -2.78 6.15
CA VAL A 199 11.25 -4.03 6.45
C VAL A 199 10.69 -4.66 7.72
N VAL A 200 10.50 -3.86 8.79
CA VAL A 200 9.92 -4.34 10.05
C VAL A 200 8.52 -4.93 9.83
N ILE A 201 7.67 -4.27 9.06
CA ILE A 201 6.30 -4.75 8.79
C ILE A 201 6.31 -6.05 7.99
N VAL A 202 7.17 -6.16 6.96
CA VAL A 202 7.27 -7.39 6.17
C VAL A 202 7.74 -8.55 7.05
N LEU A 203 8.75 -8.33 7.89
CA LEU A 203 9.25 -9.35 8.82
C LEU A 203 8.18 -9.76 9.85
N LEU A 204 7.48 -8.80 10.43
CA LEU A 204 6.38 -9.06 11.36
C LEU A 204 5.27 -9.86 10.68
N CYS A 205 4.91 -9.49 9.46
CA CYS A 205 3.86 -10.14 8.69
C CYS A 205 4.24 -11.59 8.34
N MET A 206 5.49 -11.81 7.92
CA MET A 206 6.06 -13.14 7.71
C MET A 206 6.00 -14.00 8.98
N ALA A 207 6.38 -13.45 10.14
CA ALA A 207 6.36 -14.17 11.41
C ALA A 207 4.93 -14.53 11.86
N CYS A 208 3.99 -13.57 11.76
CA CYS A 208 2.59 -13.77 12.12
C CYS A 208 1.92 -14.81 11.21
N LEU A 209 2.09 -14.71 9.89
CA LEU A 209 1.53 -15.70 8.97
C LEU A 209 2.21 -17.06 9.11
N GLY A 210 3.53 -17.10 9.28
CA GLY A 210 4.30 -18.34 9.41
C GLY A 210 3.94 -19.14 10.66
N SER A 211 3.55 -18.46 11.74
CA SER A 211 3.09 -19.10 12.98
C SER A 211 1.74 -19.82 12.82
N LYS A 212 0.95 -19.46 11.79
CA LYS A 212 -0.41 -19.98 11.58
C LYS A 212 -0.55 -20.86 10.37
N THR A 213 -0.04 -20.40 9.23
CA THR A 213 -0.15 -21.09 7.95
C THR A 213 1.16 -20.98 7.20
N LEU A 214 1.90 -22.08 7.10
CA LEU A 214 3.13 -22.14 6.31
C LEU A 214 2.87 -21.77 4.84
N VAL A 215 1.78 -22.31 4.27
CA VAL A 215 1.35 -22.01 2.90
C VAL A 215 1.10 -20.51 2.70
N GLY A 216 0.41 -19.87 3.64
CA GLY A 216 0.15 -18.43 3.58
C GLY A 216 1.43 -17.59 3.63
N ALA A 217 2.39 -17.98 4.49
CA ALA A 217 3.69 -17.32 4.58
C ALA A 217 4.52 -17.47 3.30
N VAL A 218 4.54 -18.66 2.69
CA VAL A 218 5.24 -18.92 1.42
C VAL A 218 4.62 -18.10 0.28
N ILE A 219 3.28 -18.06 0.17
CA ILE A 219 2.58 -17.27 -0.84
C ILE A 219 2.89 -15.77 -0.65
N TYR A 220 2.80 -15.27 0.59
CA TYR A 220 3.10 -13.87 0.87
C TYR A 220 4.56 -13.52 0.56
N CYS A 221 5.52 -14.37 0.94
CA CYS A 221 6.94 -14.19 0.61
C CYS A 221 7.17 -14.13 -0.91
N ALA A 222 6.57 -15.07 -1.65
CA ALA A 222 6.65 -15.11 -3.11
C ALA A 222 6.08 -13.84 -3.74
N LEU A 223 4.93 -13.36 -3.26
CA LEU A 223 4.31 -12.12 -3.75
C LEU A 223 5.19 -10.89 -3.46
N VAL A 224 5.77 -10.79 -2.25
CA VAL A 224 6.69 -9.69 -1.90
C VAL A 224 7.92 -9.71 -2.80
N LEU A 225 8.55 -10.86 -3.01
CA LEU A 225 9.72 -10.98 -3.88
C LEU A 225 9.39 -10.66 -5.33
N LEU A 226 8.23 -11.13 -5.82
CA LEU A 226 7.77 -10.87 -7.17
C LEU A 226 7.52 -9.37 -7.39
N ILE A 227 6.81 -8.71 -6.47
CA ILE A 227 6.46 -7.29 -6.62
C ILE A 227 7.67 -6.39 -6.42
N THR A 228 8.51 -6.65 -5.40
CA THR A 228 9.63 -5.77 -5.06
C THR A 228 10.83 -5.95 -5.98
N PHE A 229 11.14 -7.18 -6.40
CA PHE A 229 12.34 -7.47 -7.20
C PHE A 229 12.03 -7.87 -8.63
N ALA A 230 11.12 -8.82 -8.86
CA ALA A 230 10.88 -9.32 -10.22
C ALA A 230 10.19 -8.27 -11.10
N CYS A 231 9.17 -7.58 -10.59
CA CYS A 231 8.46 -6.52 -11.30
C CYS A 231 9.37 -5.32 -11.58
N THR A 232 10.18 -4.90 -10.60
CA THR A 232 11.13 -3.78 -10.79
C THR A 232 12.25 -4.14 -11.75
N ALA A 233 12.77 -5.37 -11.72
CA ALA A 233 13.77 -5.85 -12.67
C ALA A 233 13.20 -5.96 -14.09
N LEU A 234 11.99 -6.52 -14.24
CA LEU A 234 11.30 -6.61 -15.52
C LEU A 234 11.03 -5.22 -16.10
N PHE A 235 10.55 -4.29 -15.27
CA PHE A 235 10.32 -2.90 -15.69
C PHE A 235 11.63 -2.22 -16.11
N HIS A 236 12.71 -2.42 -15.37
CA HIS A 236 14.03 -1.89 -15.73
C HIS A 236 14.53 -2.46 -17.07
N PHE A 237 14.31 -3.75 -17.32
CA PHE A 237 14.65 -4.39 -18.59
C PHE A 237 13.81 -3.84 -19.76
N LEU A 238 12.49 -3.70 -19.55
CA LEU A 238 11.58 -3.10 -20.54
C LEU A 238 11.95 -1.65 -20.86
N GLN A 239 12.45 -0.89 -19.87
CA GLN A 239 12.95 0.47 -20.09
C GLN A 239 14.15 0.48 -21.05
N SER A 240 15.06 -0.50 -20.94
CA SER A 240 16.19 -0.65 -21.86
C SER A 240 15.75 -1.01 -23.28
N LEU A 241 14.68 -1.80 -23.44
CA LEU A 241 14.14 -2.17 -24.76
C LEU A 241 13.47 -0.98 -25.46
N LYS A 242 12.86 -0.07 -24.70
CA LYS A 242 12.20 1.13 -25.24
C LYS A 242 13.17 2.26 -25.59
N ASN A 243 14.37 2.26 -25.00
CA ASN A 243 15.39 3.29 -25.25
C ASN A 243 16.09 3.15 -26.62
N ASN A 244 15.65 2.20 -27.46
CA ASN A 244 16.20 1.90 -28.77
C ASN A 244 15.14 2.12 -29.88
N ILE A 245 14.50 3.31 -29.88
CA ILE A 245 13.50 3.71 -30.90
C ILE A 245 14.10 4.70 -31.92
N SER A 246 15.42 4.93 -31.91
CA SER A 246 16.09 5.67 -32.98
C SER A 246 15.96 4.89 -34.29
N GLY A 247 14.89 5.16 -35.05
CA GLY A 247 14.72 4.64 -36.39
C GLY A 247 15.78 5.25 -37.31
N PRO A 248 16.18 4.57 -38.40
CA PRO A 248 17.17 5.08 -39.36
C PRO A 248 16.73 6.35 -40.11
N TRP A 249 15.58 6.93 -39.74
CA TRP A 249 14.95 8.10 -40.33
C TRP A 249 14.94 9.33 -39.39
N ASP A 250 15.39 9.19 -38.13
CA ASP A 250 15.16 10.20 -37.07
C ASP A 250 16.34 11.14 -36.81
N GLU A 251 17.51 10.87 -37.41
CA GLU A 251 18.58 11.87 -37.50
C GLU A 251 18.54 12.52 -38.88
N ALA A 252 17.83 13.65 -39.01
CA ALA A 252 18.08 14.57 -40.10
C ALA A 252 19.48 15.18 -39.90
N VAL A 253 20.50 14.51 -40.44
CA VAL A 253 21.85 15.07 -40.55
C VAL A 253 21.73 16.28 -41.47
N ILE A 254 21.70 17.47 -40.89
CA ILE A 254 21.80 18.71 -41.66
C ILE A 254 23.23 18.73 -42.19
N HIS A 255 23.42 18.26 -43.43
CA HIS A 255 24.63 18.54 -44.18
C HIS A 255 24.66 20.05 -44.38
N SER A 256 25.38 20.76 -43.50
CA SER A 256 25.69 22.16 -43.75
C SER A 256 26.40 22.22 -45.10
N SER A 257 25.84 23.04 -45.99
CA SER A 257 26.26 23.28 -47.37
C SER A 257 27.71 23.76 -47.54
N SER A 258 28.48 23.82 -46.45
CA SER A 258 29.92 24.07 -46.43
C SER A 258 30.76 22.94 -47.04
N VAL A 259 30.24 21.71 -47.14
CA VAL A 259 30.97 20.59 -47.78
C VAL A 259 30.79 20.58 -49.31
N LEU A 260 29.62 20.97 -49.82
CA LEU A 260 29.37 21.02 -51.28
C LEU A 260 30.11 22.17 -51.99
N MET A 261 30.52 23.21 -51.27
CA MET A 261 31.36 24.29 -51.81
C MET A 261 32.85 23.89 -51.94
N ALA A 262 33.30 22.83 -51.25
CA ALA A 262 34.68 22.36 -51.35
C ALA A 262 34.91 21.49 -52.60
N GLU A 263 33.90 20.73 -53.04
CA GLU A 263 34.02 19.84 -54.21
C GLU A 263 33.96 20.60 -55.55
N HIS A 264 33.29 21.75 -55.59
CA HIS A 264 33.18 22.55 -56.82
C HIS A 264 34.34 23.54 -57.05
N SER A 265 35.31 23.61 -56.14
CA SER A 265 36.51 24.47 -56.28
C SER A 265 37.77 23.72 -56.74
N THR A 266 37.68 22.40 -56.96
CA THR A 266 38.79 21.55 -57.41
C THR A 266 38.61 20.94 -58.81
N SER A 267 37.66 21.43 -59.61
CA SER A 267 37.52 21.06 -61.03
C SER A 267 37.92 22.22 -61.95
#